data_AF-X6LGM3-F1
#
_entry.id   AF-X6LGM3-F1
#
_cell.length_a   1.000
_cell.length_b   1.000
_cell.length_c   1.000
_cell.angle_alpha   90.00
_cell.angle_beta   90.00
_cell.angle_gamma   90.00
#
_symmetry.space_group_name_H-M   'P 1'
#
loop_
_entity.id
_entity.type
_entity.pdbx_description
1 polymer ?
#
loop_
_entity_poly.entity_id
_entity_poly.type
_entity_poly.pdbx_seq_one_letter_code
_entity_poly.pdbx_strand_id
1 'polypeptide(L)'
;LSDKNKHQNIRIKCIQLIEEISNKCNEQQLNEACNSSMDIFTDKNDDENVRGGCAELIGIIAVNLNGKHFDDAFQCFTNELKDSDWTLRKSCAISLVTLSKKWNDKQLDIIFKCLIDGFQNKNGYHCHTSRDLLEGIVMKLNETQIDS
;
A
#
# COMPACT_ATOMS: atom_id res chain seq x y z
N LEU A 1 -13.45 5.35 -24.21
CA LEU A 1 -12.24 4.99 -23.44
C LEU A 1 -11.48 6.28 -23.19
N SER A 2 -11.49 6.80 -21.96
CA SER A 2 -10.79 8.03 -21.63
C SER A 2 -9.28 7.84 -21.68
N ASP A 3 -8.60 8.95 -21.99
CA ASP A 3 -7.16 9.24 -22.04
C ASP A 3 -6.31 8.84 -20.81
N LYS A 4 -6.84 8.06 -19.86
CA LYS A 4 -6.28 7.84 -18.53
C LYS A 4 -4.89 7.17 -18.54
N ASN A 5 -4.64 6.30 -19.50
CA ASN A 5 -3.36 5.59 -19.63
C ASN A 5 -2.33 6.35 -20.48
N LYS A 6 -2.61 7.58 -20.92
CA LYS A 6 -1.55 8.42 -21.48
C LYS A 6 -0.69 9.01 -20.36
N HIS A 7 0.58 9.25 -20.72
CA HIS A 7 1.55 9.92 -19.85
C HIS A 7 1.79 9.23 -18.49
N GLN A 8 1.71 7.90 -18.42
CA GLN A 8 1.98 7.11 -17.20
C GLN A 8 3.30 7.52 -16.52
N ASN A 9 4.38 7.69 -17.30
CA ASN A 9 5.68 8.15 -16.77
C ASN A 9 5.60 9.51 -16.07
N ILE A 10 4.79 10.43 -16.61
CA ILE A 10 4.58 11.76 -16.00
C ILE A 10 3.77 11.59 -14.70
N ARG A 11 2.72 10.76 -14.71
CA ARG A 11 1.88 10.49 -13.54
C ARG A 11 2.68 9.84 -12.40
N ILE A 12 3.51 8.84 -12.71
CA ILE A 12 4.43 8.21 -11.75
C ILE A 12 5.39 9.26 -11.19
N LYS A 13 5.94 10.14 -12.04
CA LYS A 13 6.83 11.20 -11.57
C LYS A 13 6.11 12.19 -10.65
N CYS A 14 4.86 12.53 -10.93
CA CYS A 14 4.04 13.35 -10.04
C CYS A 14 3.83 12.67 -8.67
N ILE A 15 3.53 11.37 -8.65
CA ILE A 15 3.35 10.60 -7.39
C ILE A 15 4.63 10.67 -6.54
N GLN A 16 5.80 10.41 -7.15
CA GLN A 16 7.09 10.51 -6.47
C GLN A 16 7.35 11.92 -5.91
N LEU A 17 7.04 12.96 -6.68
CA LEU A 17 7.21 14.34 -6.22
C LEU A 17 6.25 14.70 -5.08
N ILE A 18 5.02 14.17 -5.08
CA ILE A 18 4.07 14.36 -3.98
C ILE A 18 4.57 13.66 -2.71
N GLU A 19 5.14 12.46 -2.85
CA GLU A 19 5.77 11.73 -1.75
C GLU A 19 6.89 12.57 -1.10
N GLU A 20 7.80 13.11 -1.91
CA GLU A 20 8.94 13.93 -1.45
C GLU A 20 8.50 15.19 -0.67
N ILE A 21 7.37 15.81 -1.05
CA ILE A 21 6.87 17.03 -0.40
C ILE A 21 5.84 16.76 0.72
N SER A 22 5.42 15.51 0.91
CA SER A 22 4.33 15.14 1.82
C SER A 22 4.54 15.62 3.26
N ASN A 23 5.79 15.61 3.74
CA ASN A 23 6.16 16.09 5.08
C ASN A 23 6.02 17.62 5.25
N LYS A 24 5.82 18.37 4.17
CA LYS A 24 5.55 19.81 4.17
C LYS A 24 4.07 20.14 3.98
N CYS A 25 3.26 19.14 3.66
CA CYS A 25 1.83 19.32 3.44
C CYS A 25 1.08 19.42 4.77
N ASN A 26 0.02 20.23 4.79
CA ASN A 26 -0.93 20.20 5.89
C ASN A 26 -1.91 19.02 5.74
N GLU A 27 -2.71 18.75 6.78
CA GLU A 27 -3.65 17.62 6.80
C GLU A 27 -4.65 17.66 5.64
N GLN A 28 -5.18 18.83 5.28
CA GLN A 28 -6.11 18.96 4.16
C GLN A 28 -5.46 18.53 2.83
N GLN A 29 -4.24 19.01 2.57
CA GLN A 29 -3.49 18.65 1.36
C GLN A 29 -3.16 17.17 1.30
N LEU A 30 -2.81 16.57 2.45
CA LEU A 30 -2.58 15.13 2.55
C LEU A 30 -3.86 14.32 2.31
N ASN A 31 -5.00 14.77 2.84
CA ASN A 31 -6.30 14.13 2.60
C ASN A 31 -6.68 14.17 1.12
N GLU A 32 -6.50 15.31 0.45
CA GLU A 32 -6.76 15.45 -1.00
C GLU A 32 -5.86 14.52 -1.82
N ALA A 33 -4.55 14.47 -1.53
CA ALA A 33 -3.61 13.58 -2.19
C ALA A 33 -3.93 12.09 -1.94
N CYS A 34 -4.29 11.72 -0.71
CA CYS A 34 -4.67 10.37 -0.34
C CYS A 34 -5.94 9.92 -1.09
N ASN A 35 -6.98 10.74 -1.11
CA ASN A 35 -8.23 10.44 -1.82
C ASN A 35 -8.00 10.27 -3.33
N SER A 36 -7.30 11.20 -3.95
CA SER A 36 -6.97 11.13 -5.38
C SER A 36 -6.14 9.88 -5.71
N SER A 37 -5.19 9.52 -4.85
CA SER A 37 -4.39 8.31 -5.01
C SER A 37 -5.24 7.05 -4.83
N MET A 38 -6.21 7.04 -3.92
CA MET A 38 -7.11 5.91 -3.70
C MET A 38 -8.04 5.66 -4.89
N ASP A 39 -8.54 6.74 -5.51
CA ASP A 39 -9.35 6.66 -6.73
C ASP A 39 -8.56 6.00 -7.88
N ILE A 40 -7.29 6.38 -8.06
CA ILE A 40 -6.40 5.78 -9.06
C ILE A 40 -6.08 4.33 -8.71
N PHE A 41 -5.68 4.07 -7.46
CA PHE A 41 -5.28 2.75 -6.98
C PHE A 41 -6.37 1.68 -7.19
N THR A 42 -7.63 2.05 -6.96
CA THR A 42 -8.79 1.16 -7.06
C THR A 42 -9.38 1.05 -8.47
N ASP A 43 -9.02 1.92 -9.42
CA ASP A 43 -9.46 1.83 -10.82
C ASP A 43 -8.68 0.73 -11.56
N LYS A 44 -9.31 -0.45 -11.72
CA LYS A 44 -8.74 -1.60 -12.44
C LYS A 44 -8.42 -1.34 -13.91
N ASN A 45 -8.87 -0.21 -14.48
CA ASN A 45 -8.54 0.16 -15.86
C ASN A 45 -7.31 1.07 -15.95
N ASP A 46 -6.77 1.51 -14.81
CA ASP A 46 -5.56 2.30 -14.74
C ASP A 46 -4.32 1.41 -14.81
N ASP A 47 -3.19 1.99 -15.19
CA ASP A 47 -1.92 1.29 -15.34
C ASP A 47 -1.40 0.73 -14.02
N GLU A 48 -0.92 -0.51 -14.03
CA GLU A 48 -0.50 -1.22 -12.83
C GLU A 48 0.68 -0.53 -12.13
N ASN A 49 1.59 0.11 -12.86
CA ASN A 49 2.70 0.84 -12.26
C ASN A 49 2.24 2.16 -11.64
N VAL A 50 1.29 2.84 -12.28
CA VAL A 50 0.68 4.04 -11.70
C VAL A 50 -0.09 3.67 -10.43
N ARG A 51 -0.88 2.60 -10.46
CA ARG A 51 -1.59 2.05 -9.29
C ARG A 51 -0.60 1.66 -8.19
N GLY A 52 0.50 0.98 -8.53
CA GLY A 52 1.57 0.63 -7.60
C GLY A 52 2.20 1.85 -6.92
N GLY A 53 2.52 2.90 -7.70
CA GLY A 53 3.01 4.17 -7.15
C GLY A 53 2.00 4.85 -6.21
N CYS A 54 0.71 4.83 -6.56
CA CYS A 54 -0.34 5.32 -5.66
C CYS A 54 -0.40 4.49 -4.38
N ALA A 55 -0.22 3.16 -4.44
CA ALA A 55 -0.22 2.32 -3.25
C ALA A 55 0.88 2.72 -2.25
N GLU A 56 2.08 3.00 -2.75
CA GLU A 56 3.22 3.44 -1.93
C GLU A 56 2.96 4.81 -1.31
N LEU A 57 2.48 5.77 -2.11
CA LEU A 57 2.12 7.11 -1.63
C LEU A 57 1.02 7.06 -0.55
N ILE A 58 -0.02 6.26 -0.75
CA ILE A 58 -1.09 6.06 0.23
C ILE A 58 -0.50 5.51 1.53
N GLY A 59 0.41 4.53 1.48
CA GLY A 59 1.04 3.97 2.68
C GLY A 59 1.78 5.03 3.51
N ILE A 60 2.51 5.91 2.83
CA ILE A 60 3.28 7.01 3.44
C ILE A 60 2.37 8.09 4.02
N ILE A 61 1.29 8.44 3.33
CA ILE A 61 0.36 9.44 3.83
C ILE A 61 -0.50 8.87 4.96
N ALA A 62 -1.04 7.67 4.81
CA ALA A 62 -1.99 7.06 5.75
C ALA A 62 -1.36 6.76 7.11
N VAL A 63 -0.05 6.48 7.20
CA VAL A 63 0.62 6.33 8.49
C VAL A 63 0.66 7.65 9.27
N ASN A 64 0.61 8.79 8.59
CA ASN A 64 0.63 10.13 9.19
C ASN A 64 -0.78 10.71 9.42
N LEU A 65 -1.80 10.20 8.74
CA LEU A 65 -3.20 10.59 8.92
C LEU A 65 -3.90 9.79 10.02
N ASN A 66 -5.01 10.33 10.53
CA ASN A 66 -5.74 9.78 11.66
C ASN A 66 -6.89 8.87 11.19
N GLY A 67 -7.13 7.77 11.91
CA GLY A 67 -8.36 6.96 11.91
C GLY A 67 -8.80 6.42 10.54
N LYS A 68 -9.65 7.17 9.84
CA LYS A 68 -10.39 6.69 8.67
C LYS A 68 -9.47 6.33 7.49
N HIS A 69 -8.53 7.20 7.12
CA HIS A 69 -7.65 6.96 5.99
C HIS A 69 -6.72 5.76 6.21
N PHE A 70 -6.33 5.50 7.46
CA PHE A 70 -5.51 4.35 7.81
C PHE A 70 -6.28 3.03 7.59
N ASP A 71 -7.50 2.94 8.11
CA ASP A 71 -8.32 1.74 7.98
C ASP A 71 -8.77 1.49 6.54
N ASP A 72 -9.13 2.56 5.80
CA ASP A 72 -9.49 2.47 4.39
C ASP A 72 -8.27 1.99 3.57
N ALA A 73 -7.08 2.57 3.79
CA ALA A 73 -5.85 2.14 3.12
C ALA A 73 -5.51 0.67 3.43
N PHE A 74 -5.59 0.26 4.70
CA PHE A 74 -5.36 -1.12 5.10
C PHE A 74 -6.30 -2.10 4.37
N GLN A 75 -7.59 -1.79 4.32
CA GLN A 75 -8.58 -2.63 3.62
C GLN A 75 -8.30 -2.69 2.11
N CYS A 76 -8.00 -1.55 1.51
CA CYS A 76 -7.64 -1.45 0.10
C CYS A 76 -6.40 -2.30 -0.23
N PHE A 77 -5.31 -2.19 0.52
CA PHE A 77 -4.11 -2.99 0.28
C PHE A 77 -4.33 -4.48 0.47
N THR A 78 -5.02 -4.89 1.54
CA THR A 78 -5.27 -6.33 1.82
C THR A 78 -6.14 -6.99 0.76
N ASN A 79 -7.07 -6.25 0.13
CA ASN A 79 -7.84 -6.73 -1.02
C ASN A 79 -6.95 -6.92 -2.25
N GLU A 80 -6.07 -5.97 -2.52
CA GLU A 80 -5.20 -5.96 -3.70
C GLU A 80 -3.99 -6.90 -3.59
N LEU A 81 -3.72 -7.49 -2.41
CA LEU A 81 -2.79 -8.63 -2.28
C LEU A 81 -3.20 -9.86 -3.11
N LYS A 82 -4.43 -9.90 -3.64
CA LYS A 82 -4.96 -10.94 -4.53
C LYS A 82 -4.96 -10.53 -6.01
N ASP A 83 -4.53 -9.31 -6.34
CA ASP A 83 -4.52 -8.84 -7.72
C ASP A 83 -3.64 -9.76 -8.58
N SER A 84 -3.92 -9.89 -9.87
CA SER A 84 -3.11 -10.71 -10.77
C SER A 84 -1.70 -10.14 -10.99
N ASP A 85 -1.55 -8.82 -10.95
CA ASP A 85 -0.28 -8.15 -11.19
C ASP A 85 0.67 -8.25 -9.99
N TRP A 86 1.86 -8.81 -10.20
CA TRP A 86 2.83 -9.00 -9.13
C TRP A 86 3.41 -7.67 -8.61
N THR A 87 3.62 -6.69 -9.48
CA THR A 87 4.18 -5.39 -9.12
C THR A 87 3.24 -4.67 -8.16
N LEU A 88 1.95 -4.64 -8.48
CA LEU A 88 0.92 -4.06 -7.63
C LEU A 88 0.81 -4.78 -6.28
N ARG A 89 0.78 -6.13 -6.27
CA ARG A 89 0.77 -6.91 -5.03
C ARG A 89 1.98 -6.59 -4.15
N LYS A 90 3.16 -6.41 -4.76
CA LYS A 90 4.40 -6.05 -4.06
C LYS A 90 4.32 -4.66 -3.45
N SER A 91 3.86 -3.65 -4.20
CA SER A 91 3.66 -2.30 -3.64
C SER A 91 2.64 -2.32 -2.49
N CYS A 92 1.56 -3.09 -2.58
CA CYS A 92 0.61 -3.27 -1.47
C CYS A 92 1.27 -3.91 -0.23
N ALA A 93 2.11 -4.93 -0.42
CA ALA A 93 2.85 -5.56 0.67
C ALA A 93 3.80 -4.57 1.36
N ILE A 94 4.54 -3.77 0.58
CA ILE A 94 5.42 -2.70 1.11
C ILE A 94 4.61 -1.69 1.92
N SER A 95 3.49 -1.20 1.39
CA SER A 95 2.65 -0.24 2.09
C SER A 95 2.04 -0.82 3.37
N LEU A 96 1.63 -2.09 3.38
CA LEU A 96 1.19 -2.77 4.59
C LEU A 96 2.30 -2.84 5.64
N VAL A 97 3.54 -3.15 5.25
CA VAL A 97 4.71 -3.10 6.15
C VAL A 97 4.89 -1.70 6.73
N THR A 98 4.73 -0.64 5.93
CA THR A 98 4.78 0.75 6.42
C THR A 98 3.70 1.04 7.47
N LEU A 99 2.49 0.52 7.27
CA LEU A 99 1.38 0.66 8.23
C LEU A 99 1.53 -0.20 9.49
N SER A 100 2.41 -1.22 9.49
CA SER A 100 2.48 -2.25 10.54
C SER A 100 2.68 -1.74 11.96
N LYS A 101 3.31 -0.56 12.13
CA LYS A 101 3.53 0.07 13.44
C LYS A 101 2.25 0.45 14.18
N LYS A 102 1.12 0.52 13.48
CA LYS A 102 -0.17 0.99 14.02
C LYS A 102 -1.29 -0.06 13.92
N TRP A 103 -0.97 -1.29 13.53
CA TRP A 103 -1.99 -2.34 13.45
C TRP A 103 -2.59 -2.63 14.83
N ASN A 104 -3.91 -2.82 14.85
CA ASN A 104 -4.61 -3.43 15.97
C ASN A 104 -4.71 -4.96 15.81
N ASP A 105 -5.16 -5.65 16.85
CA ASP A 105 -5.26 -7.12 16.87
C ASP A 105 -6.10 -7.67 15.69
N LYS A 106 -7.19 -7.00 15.34
CA LYS A 106 -8.04 -7.40 14.22
C LYS A 106 -7.31 -7.29 12.88
N GLN A 107 -6.52 -6.24 12.68
CA GLN A 107 -5.71 -6.06 11.48
C GLN A 107 -4.59 -7.10 11.43
N LEU A 108 -3.97 -7.40 12.57
CA LEU A 108 -2.95 -8.45 12.68
C LEU A 108 -3.53 -9.83 12.30
N ASP A 109 -4.71 -10.18 12.78
CA ASP A 109 -5.40 -11.44 12.43
C ASP A 109 -5.66 -11.56 10.92
N ILE A 110 -6.07 -10.46 10.27
CA ILE A 110 -6.27 -10.41 8.82
C ILE A 110 -4.96 -10.67 8.09
N ILE A 111 -3.87 -10.02 8.50
CA ILE A 111 -2.55 -10.19 7.90
C ILE A 111 -2.05 -11.62 8.07
N PHE A 112 -2.17 -12.20 9.27
CA PHE A 112 -1.80 -13.60 9.51
C PHE A 112 -2.56 -14.55 8.59
N LYS A 113 -3.86 -14.35 8.41
CA LYS A 113 -4.65 -15.15 7.47
C LYS A 113 -4.15 -15.00 6.03
N CYS A 114 -3.86 -13.78 5.58
CA CYS A 114 -3.29 -13.53 4.25
C CYS A 114 -1.95 -14.26 4.06
N LEU A 115 -1.09 -14.26 5.08
CA LEU A 115 0.20 -14.95 5.06
C LEU A 115 0.03 -16.48 4.93
N ILE A 116 -0.88 -17.07 5.71
CA ILE A 116 -1.16 -18.53 5.64
C ILE A 116 -1.78 -18.91 4.29
N ASP A 117 -2.77 -18.15 3.83
CA ASP A 117 -3.44 -18.43 2.56
C ASP A 117 -2.45 -18.32 1.39
N GLY A 118 -1.60 -17.29 1.37
CA GLY A 118 -0.61 -17.13 0.30
C GLY A 118 0.55 -18.13 0.40
N PHE A 119 1.00 -18.52 1.61
CA PHE A 119 1.94 -19.65 1.77
C PHE A 119 1.39 -20.94 1.11
N GLN A 120 0.08 -21.15 1.17
CA GLN A 120 -0.61 -22.29 0.54
C GLN A 120 -1.06 -22.02 -0.91
N ASN A 121 -0.87 -20.82 -1.45
CA ASN A 121 -1.44 -20.36 -2.72
C ASN A 121 -2.97 -20.55 -2.82
N LYS A 122 -3.72 -20.15 -1.78
CA LYS A 122 -5.18 -20.29 -1.68
C LYS A 122 -5.89 -18.95 -1.59
N ASN A 123 -7.20 -18.95 -1.82
CA ASN A 123 -8.09 -17.79 -1.66
C ASN A 123 -7.65 -16.55 -2.46
N GLY A 124 -6.94 -16.76 -3.56
CA GLY A 124 -6.40 -15.70 -4.42
C GLY A 124 -5.07 -15.10 -3.95
N TYR A 125 -4.53 -15.54 -2.81
CA TYR A 125 -3.23 -15.07 -2.33
C TYR A 125 -2.09 -15.91 -2.93
N HIS A 126 -0.92 -15.27 -3.08
CA HIS A 126 0.25 -15.84 -3.74
C HIS A 126 1.44 -15.95 -2.78
N CYS A 127 2.20 -17.03 -2.85
CA CYS A 127 3.33 -17.29 -1.95
C CYS A 127 4.44 -16.23 -2.04
N HIS A 128 4.69 -15.67 -3.22
CA HIS A 128 5.63 -14.57 -3.40
C HIS A 128 5.21 -13.32 -2.62
N THR A 129 3.91 -12.99 -2.62
CA THR A 129 3.39 -11.84 -1.89
C THR A 129 3.44 -12.07 -0.38
N SER A 130 3.14 -13.29 0.10
CA SER A 130 3.32 -13.64 1.51
C SER A 130 4.78 -13.58 1.96
N ARG A 131 5.71 -14.04 1.13
CA ARG A 131 7.15 -13.91 1.39
C ARG A 131 7.52 -12.43 1.53
N ASP A 132 7.17 -11.59 0.56
CA ASP A 132 7.54 -10.17 0.55
C ASP A 132 6.98 -9.42 1.77
N LEU A 133 5.72 -9.69 2.14
CA LEU A 133 5.09 -9.13 3.34
C LEU A 133 5.76 -9.61 4.62
N LEU A 134 6.05 -10.90 4.74
CA LEU A 134 6.70 -11.46 5.92
C LEU A 134 8.14 -10.95 6.09
N GLU A 135 8.92 -10.90 5.01
CA GLU A 135 10.27 -10.34 5.00
C GLU A 135 10.24 -8.89 5.51
N GLY A 136 9.34 -8.06 4.98
CA GLY A 136 9.21 -6.67 5.42
C GLY A 136 8.81 -6.52 6.88
N ILE A 137 7.87 -7.34 7.39
CA ILE A 137 7.50 -7.35 8.82
C ILE A 137 8.71 -7.72 9.69
N VAL A 138 9.45 -8.78 9.32
CA VAL A 138 10.65 -9.22 10.06
C VAL A 138 11.71 -8.13 10.08
N MET A 139 11.97 -7.48 8.93
CA MET A 139 12.91 -6.35 8.86
C MET A 139 12.49 -5.23 9.82
N LYS A 140 11.19 -4.88 9.85
CA LYS A 140 10.68 -3.82 10.72
C LYS A 140 10.82 -4.14 12.20
N LEU A 141 10.59 -5.40 12.59
CA LEU A 141 10.78 -5.87 13.97
C LEU A 141 12.24 -5.81 14.39
N ASN A 142 13.17 -6.16 13.49
CA ASN A 142 14.60 -6.10 13.77
C ASN A 142 15.10 -4.66 13.94
N GLU A 143 14.60 -3.71 13.14
CA GLU A 143 14.91 -2.28 13.32
C GLU A 143 14.52 -1.79 14.72
N THR A 144 13.31 -2.15 15.18
CA THR A 144 12.82 -1.71 16.50
C THR A 144 13.58 -2.29 17.70
N GLN A 145 14.30 -3.40 17.53
CA GLN A 145 15.11 -4.02 18.59
C GLN A 145 16.52 -3.45 18.71
N ILE A 146 17.02 -2.76 17.68
CA ILE A 146 18.35 -2.14 17.69
C ILE A 146 18.31 -0.79 18.43
N ASP A 147 17.17 -0.11 18.41
CA ASP A 147 16.96 1.20 19.04
C ASP A 147 16.49 1.12 20.52
N SER A 148 16.39 -0.10 21.09
CA SER A 148 15.93 -0.38 22.46
C SER A 148 17.03 -0.96 23.34
#